data_AF-A0A080N1Y1-F1
#
_entry.id   AF-A0A080N1Y1-F1
#
_cell.length_a   1.000
_cell.length_b   1.000
_cell.length_c   1.000
_cell.angle_alpha   90.00
_cell.angle_beta   90.00
_cell.angle_gamma   90.00
#
_symmetry.space_group_name_H-M   'P 1'
#
loop_
_entity.id
_entity.type
_entity.pdbx_description
1 polymer ?
#
loop_
_entity_poly.entity_id
_entity_poly.type
_entity_poly.pdbx_seq_one_letter_code
_entity_poly.pdbx_strand_id
1 'polypeptide(L)'
;MKRSARFGHLLWVAFAVLLALAVAFSGFSLEASNTYAQADKQSSSLNRKHFMVYYRAWRDKTMKGVNTSLPDENWLTMLDIPYGVDVVNVFSYVPAGQEEQAKPFYDALKSTYAPELHRRGVRLVRGVGYSTIVAVPHAGAEPTEQEYENYAAYLVKTLSTDVGLDGLDIDMEEYPNDQQVKLSDGVIKAMSRLIGPQSGNRQSIFLYDTNGSYLNPFKNVENCFDFLAYQQYGSDSTRTARAVNAYQGQLPADRFVPGLTFPEEQDGNNRWLDASEPYTQSNIYEVASYVQQKNLGGMFLYAFDRDGRTYEPDDLNHIKPSNLLWTKTAIAQVNGMELGEAKSLAHHFVDRMKYVKSNITEVSAAIDAGTNLYEVNKAVLGSDYGTGYDPTYDPILESELTQVDISEVERSIDRADTLINALSHGGSYDPSRVSALKSARDNAARAIGGKTYTVQGVAGVASNLIESLKTFDVSNLPANPAQNPSSVPRPREKDSLAATGFDAASCIEFTAAVCCAAGILLEMAKKRSSATRA
;
A
#
# COMPACT_ATOMS: atom_id res chain seq x y z
N MET A 1 -35.47 45.50 52.10
CA MET A 1 -36.25 45.55 50.85
C MET A 1 -35.63 46.53 49.87
N LYS A 2 -34.75 46.07 48.98
CA LYS A 2 -34.28 46.77 47.76
C LYS A 2 -33.31 45.81 47.05
N ARG A 3 -33.84 45.00 46.12
CA ARG A 3 -33.10 44.25 45.07
C ARG A 3 -34.10 43.33 44.35
N SER A 4 -34.90 43.87 43.43
CA SER A 4 -35.77 43.05 42.58
C SER A 4 -36.12 43.70 41.24
N ALA A 5 -35.22 44.48 40.64
CA ALA A 5 -35.48 45.12 39.34
C ALA A 5 -34.29 45.12 38.37
N ARG A 6 -33.23 44.35 38.63
CA ARG A 6 -32.08 44.21 37.71
C ARG A 6 -31.81 42.78 37.21
N PHE A 7 -32.61 41.81 37.64
CA PHE A 7 -32.47 40.41 37.19
C PHE A 7 -33.30 40.07 35.95
N GLY A 8 -34.31 40.87 35.59
CA GLY A 8 -35.17 40.60 34.43
C GLY A 8 -34.50 40.85 33.08
N HIS A 9 -33.69 41.90 32.93
CA HIS A 9 -33.08 42.23 31.65
C HIS A 9 -31.81 41.42 31.33
N LEU A 10 -31.05 40.98 32.34
CA LEU A 10 -29.90 40.10 32.09
C LEU A 10 -30.34 38.68 31.69
N LEU A 11 -31.46 38.17 32.21
CA LEU A 11 -31.97 36.86 31.82
C LEU A 11 -32.49 36.83 30.38
N TRP A 12 -33.12 37.92 29.90
CA TRP A 12 -33.62 37.99 28.53
C TRP A 12 -32.51 38.14 27.49
N VAL A 13 -31.44 38.88 27.80
CA VAL A 13 -30.27 38.99 26.91
C VAL A 13 -29.47 37.68 26.88
N ALA A 14 -29.34 36.98 28.01
CA ALA A 14 -28.68 35.68 28.05
C ALA A 14 -29.48 34.60 27.29
N PHE A 15 -30.81 34.62 27.36
CA PHE A 15 -31.66 33.66 26.64
C PHE A 15 -31.67 33.92 25.13
N ALA A 16 -31.62 35.18 24.69
CA ALA A 16 -31.52 35.53 23.27
C ALA A 16 -30.15 35.17 22.66
N VAL A 17 -29.06 35.31 23.42
CA VAL A 17 -27.71 34.89 23.00
C VAL A 17 -27.58 33.36 22.95
N LEU A 18 -28.19 32.64 23.91
CA LEU A 18 -28.23 31.17 23.89
C LEU A 18 -29.10 30.61 22.76
N LEU A 19 -30.20 31.27 22.38
CA LEU A 19 -31.03 30.85 21.25
C LEU A 19 -30.38 31.18 19.89
N ALA A 20 -29.65 32.30 19.78
CA ALA A 20 -28.86 32.63 18.59
C ALA A 20 -27.66 31.68 18.41
N LEU A 21 -27.04 31.23 19.51
CA LEU A 21 -26.02 30.18 19.48
C LEU A 21 -26.63 28.80 19.16
N ALA A 22 -27.85 28.50 19.62
CA ALA A 22 -28.54 27.25 19.27
C ALA A 22 -28.98 27.18 17.80
N VAL A 23 -29.32 28.31 17.17
CA VAL A 23 -29.62 28.38 15.73
C VAL A 23 -28.33 28.39 14.88
N ALA A 24 -27.22 28.96 15.39
CA ALA A 24 -25.91 28.85 14.76
C ALA A 24 -25.30 27.43 14.86
N PHE A 25 -25.67 26.64 15.87
CA PHE A 25 -25.25 25.23 16.01
C PHE A 25 -26.20 24.22 15.37
N SER A 26 -27.45 24.59 15.05
CA SER A 26 -28.38 23.73 14.30
C SER A 26 -28.35 23.97 12.78
N GLY A 27 -27.64 25.00 12.32
CA GLY A 27 -27.27 25.19 10.90
C GLY A 27 -26.01 24.42 10.45
N PHE A 28 -25.31 23.76 11.36
CA PHE A 28 -24.08 22.99 11.09
C PHE A 28 -24.26 21.47 11.29
N SER A 29 -25.47 20.96 11.10
CA SER A 29 -25.74 19.50 11.20
C SER A 29 -26.69 18.97 10.11
N LEU A 30 -26.71 19.63 8.95
CA LEU A 30 -27.37 19.11 7.74
C LEU A 30 -26.51 19.27 6.48
N GLU A 31 -25.17 19.17 6.60
CA GLU A 31 -24.26 19.01 5.45
C GLU A 31 -23.19 17.92 5.66
N ALA A 32 -23.31 17.09 6.71
CA ALA A 32 -22.45 15.92 6.91
C ALA A 32 -23.14 14.59 6.53
N SER A 33 -24.32 14.64 5.92
CA SER A 33 -25.15 13.45 5.64
C SER A 33 -25.02 12.89 4.23
N ASN A 34 -24.12 13.43 3.38
CA ASN A 34 -24.02 13.04 1.96
C ASN A 34 -22.61 12.68 1.46
N THR A 35 -21.71 12.22 2.33
CA THR A 35 -20.39 11.68 1.89
C THR A 35 -19.91 10.44 2.64
N TYR A 36 -20.82 9.68 3.26
CA TYR A 36 -20.46 8.46 4.01
C TYR A 36 -21.16 7.20 3.51
N ALA A 37 -21.62 7.19 2.26
CA ALA A 37 -21.99 5.96 1.57
C ALA A 37 -20.76 5.36 0.87
N GLN A 38 -19.73 4.95 1.64
CA GLN A 38 -18.73 3.96 1.19
C GLN A 38 -17.78 3.42 2.28
N ALA A 39 -18.17 3.45 3.57
CA ALA A 39 -17.49 2.65 4.60
C ALA A 39 -18.15 1.27 4.82
N ASP A 40 -19.16 0.93 4.03
CA ASP A 40 -19.90 -0.33 4.12
C ASP A 40 -19.94 -1.07 2.76
N LYS A 41 -18.82 -1.02 2.02
CA LYS A 41 -18.51 -2.05 1.00
C LYS A 41 -17.84 -3.25 1.67
N GLN A 42 -18.60 -3.91 2.54
CA GLN A 42 -18.40 -5.33 2.79
C GLN A 42 -19.02 -6.10 1.61
N SER A 43 -18.35 -6.12 0.46
CA SER A 43 -18.58 -7.03 -0.67
C SER A 43 -17.48 -6.79 -1.73
N SER A 44 -16.25 -7.26 -1.52
CA SER A 44 -15.80 -8.56 -2.07
C SER A 44 -14.66 -9.23 -1.28
N SER A 45 -14.29 -8.74 -0.10
CA SER A 45 -13.01 -9.11 0.56
C SER A 45 -13.00 -10.38 1.42
N LEU A 46 -14.01 -11.26 1.35
CA LEU A 46 -13.90 -12.60 1.96
C LEU A 46 -12.74 -13.45 1.37
N ASN A 47 -12.11 -12.99 0.29
CA ASN A 47 -10.94 -13.62 -0.34
C ASN A 47 -9.64 -12.79 -0.28
N ARG A 48 -9.61 -11.61 0.37
CA ARG A 48 -8.36 -10.83 0.47
C ARG A 48 -7.48 -11.39 1.58
N LYS A 49 -6.22 -11.70 1.27
CA LYS A 49 -5.23 -12.15 2.24
C LYS A 49 -4.77 -11.00 3.10
N HIS A 50 -4.57 -11.26 4.40
CA HIS A 50 -4.02 -10.25 5.27
C HIS A 50 -2.57 -9.98 4.93
N PHE A 51 -2.18 -8.71 4.91
CA PHE A 51 -0.78 -8.32 4.82
C PHE A 51 -0.39 -7.52 6.04
N MET A 52 0.70 -7.93 6.71
CA MET A 52 1.21 -7.24 7.89
C MET A 52 2.61 -6.71 7.65
N VAL A 53 2.98 -5.64 8.35
CA VAL A 53 4.35 -5.12 8.34
C VAL A 53 4.81 -4.82 9.75
N TYR A 54 6.08 -5.10 10.04
CA TYR A 54 6.71 -4.60 11.26
C TYR A 54 7.38 -3.26 10.94
N TYR A 55 6.79 -2.20 11.48
CA TYR A 55 7.24 -0.83 11.38
C TYR A 55 8.20 -0.53 12.53
N ARG A 56 9.51 -0.47 12.24
CA ARG A 56 10.52 -0.12 13.23
C ARG A 56 10.40 1.37 13.57
N ALA A 57 9.82 1.68 14.73
CA ALA A 57 9.44 3.05 15.11
C ALA A 57 10.63 4.03 15.07
N TRP A 58 11.84 3.56 15.42
CA TRP A 58 13.07 4.37 15.40
C TRP A 58 13.57 4.71 13.98
N ARG A 59 12.89 4.20 12.95
CA ARG A 59 13.08 4.58 11.53
C ARG A 59 12.03 5.56 11.03
N ASP A 60 11.08 6.00 11.87
CA ASP A 60 10.14 7.08 11.53
C ASP A 60 10.86 8.45 11.50
N LYS A 61 10.50 9.31 10.55
CA LYS A 61 11.00 10.70 10.47
C LYS A 61 10.82 11.52 11.74
N THR A 62 9.83 11.18 12.56
CA THR A 62 9.55 11.86 13.83
C THR A 62 10.34 11.28 15.01
N MET A 63 10.96 10.10 14.88
CA MET A 63 11.76 9.46 15.92
C MET A 63 13.27 9.61 15.64
N LYS A 64 13.78 10.84 15.78
CA LYS A 64 15.15 11.18 15.36
C LYS A 64 16.19 10.83 16.43
N GLY A 65 17.29 10.20 16.01
CA GLY A 65 18.45 9.92 16.87
C GLY A 65 18.22 8.83 17.92
N VAL A 66 17.06 8.17 17.90
CA VAL A 66 16.73 7.08 18.84
C VAL A 66 17.21 5.75 18.26
N ASN A 67 17.81 4.91 19.11
CA ASN A 67 18.23 3.55 18.74
C ASN A 67 19.05 3.46 17.44
N THR A 68 19.93 4.43 17.18
CA THR A 68 20.77 4.44 15.98
C THR A 68 22.08 5.18 16.22
N SER A 69 23.12 4.75 15.49
CA SER A 69 24.41 5.44 15.40
C SER A 69 24.65 6.04 14.01
N LEU A 70 23.73 5.83 13.06
CA LEU A 70 23.87 6.30 11.70
C LEU A 70 23.62 7.81 11.61
N PRO A 71 24.37 8.52 10.76
CA PRO A 71 24.20 9.95 10.57
C PRO A 71 23.01 10.30 9.67
N ASP A 72 22.47 9.32 8.94
CA ASP A 72 21.42 9.55 7.95
C ASP A 72 20.07 9.80 8.61
N GLU A 73 19.30 10.70 8.01
CA GLU A 73 17.93 10.96 8.43
C GLU A 73 17.00 9.82 8.00
N ASN A 74 16.03 9.53 8.87
CA ASN A 74 14.92 8.66 8.55
C ASN A 74 14.12 9.20 7.35
N TRP A 75 13.60 8.31 6.49
CA TRP A 75 13.02 8.71 5.20
C TRP A 75 11.49 8.60 5.13
N LEU A 76 10.87 7.76 5.97
CA LEU A 76 9.44 7.45 5.94
C LEU A 76 8.69 7.86 7.22
N THR A 77 7.38 8.01 7.07
CA THR A 77 6.40 8.08 8.15
C THR A 77 5.43 6.91 8.03
N MET A 78 4.63 6.67 9.06
CA MET A 78 3.52 5.70 8.97
C MET A 78 2.47 6.06 7.89
N LEU A 79 2.43 7.30 7.40
CA LEU A 79 1.55 7.72 6.29
C LEU A 79 2.02 7.19 4.93
N ASP A 80 3.27 6.73 4.85
CA ASP A 80 3.88 6.17 3.64
C ASP A 80 3.60 4.67 3.49
N ILE A 81 2.97 4.04 4.49
CA ILE A 81 2.59 2.61 4.45
C ILE A 81 1.68 2.34 3.24
N PRO A 82 2.02 1.37 2.36
CA PRO A 82 1.25 1.08 1.14
C PRO A 82 -0.20 0.69 1.40
N TYR A 83 -1.05 0.87 0.40
CA TYR A 83 -2.41 0.32 0.44
C TYR A 83 -2.37 -1.21 0.37
N GLY A 84 -3.35 -1.85 1.01
CA GLY A 84 -3.42 -3.31 1.14
C GLY A 84 -2.68 -3.90 2.36
N VAL A 85 -1.95 -3.09 3.14
CA VAL A 85 -1.54 -3.48 4.50
C VAL A 85 -2.77 -3.47 5.41
N ASP A 86 -2.99 -4.54 6.17
CA ASP A 86 -4.11 -4.73 7.10
C ASP A 86 -3.73 -4.48 8.55
N VAL A 87 -2.50 -4.82 8.91
CA VAL A 87 -1.98 -4.75 10.27
C VAL A 87 -0.57 -4.19 10.26
N VAL A 88 -0.30 -3.26 11.17
CA VAL A 88 1.04 -2.72 11.38
C VAL A 88 1.46 -3.05 12.81
N ASN A 89 2.52 -3.84 12.96
CA ASN A 89 3.20 -3.94 14.23
C ASN A 89 4.11 -2.72 14.39
N VAL A 90 3.75 -1.84 15.32
CA VAL A 90 4.55 -0.69 15.75
C VAL A 90 5.68 -1.20 16.65
N PHE A 91 6.73 -1.70 16.00
CA PHE A 91 7.89 -2.30 16.65
C PHE A 91 8.79 -1.20 17.21
N SER A 92 8.66 -0.94 18.51
CA SER A 92 9.32 0.19 19.15
C SER A 92 10.23 -0.22 20.29
N TYR A 93 11.50 0.17 20.18
CA TYR A 93 12.49 0.11 21.23
C TYR A 93 13.08 1.50 21.47
N VAL A 94 13.01 1.97 22.71
CA VAL A 94 13.54 3.27 23.13
C VAL A 94 14.58 3.01 24.21
N PRO A 95 15.88 3.19 23.91
CA PRO A 95 16.93 3.09 24.92
C PRO A 95 16.69 4.04 26.09
N ALA A 96 17.05 3.60 27.30
CA ALA A 96 16.93 4.43 28.49
C ALA A 96 17.67 5.76 28.32
N GLY A 97 17.00 6.87 28.64
CA GLY A 97 17.52 8.22 28.47
C GLY A 97 17.23 8.85 27.10
N GLN A 98 16.57 8.14 26.18
CA GLN A 98 16.16 8.66 24.87
C GLN A 98 14.63 8.92 24.78
N GLU A 99 13.90 8.87 25.89
CA GLU A 99 12.44 8.98 25.93
C GLU A 99 11.93 10.33 25.42
N GLU A 100 12.64 11.42 25.72
CA GLU A 100 12.29 12.76 25.21
C GLU A 100 12.45 12.85 23.69
N GLN A 101 13.48 12.21 23.13
CA GLN A 101 13.73 12.16 21.69
C GLN A 101 12.70 11.29 20.96
N ALA A 102 12.19 10.27 21.63
CA ALA A 102 11.14 9.38 21.15
C ALA A 102 9.74 10.02 21.16
N LYS A 103 9.51 11.01 22.02
CA LYS A 103 8.19 11.60 22.25
C LYS A 103 7.47 12.11 20.99
N PRO A 104 8.13 12.80 20.02
CA PRO A 104 7.44 13.31 18.84
C PRO A 104 6.80 12.21 17.99
N PHE A 105 7.38 11.00 17.96
CA PHE A 105 6.77 9.86 17.29
C PHE A 105 5.47 9.41 17.96
N TYR A 106 5.46 9.25 19.28
CA TYR A 106 4.25 8.85 19.99
C TYR A 106 3.15 9.92 19.91
N ASP A 107 3.52 11.20 19.88
CA ASP A 107 2.56 12.29 19.65
C ASP A 107 1.96 12.23 18.23
N ALA A 108 2.79 11.98 17.21
CA ALA A 108 2.34 11.81 15.82
C ALA A 108 1.51 10.54 15.64
N LEU A 109 1.91 9.43 16.26
CA LEU A 109 1.20 8.16 16.28
C LEU A 109 -0.25 8.36 16.74
N LYS A 110 -0.44 9.00 17.88
CA LYS A 110 -1.76 9.21 18.48
C LYS A 110 -2.61 10.25 17.75
N SER A 111 -2.00 11.36 17.31
CA SER A 111 -2.74 12.49 16.76
C SER A 111 -2.99 12.42 15.26
N THR A 112 -2.14 11.70 14.53
CA THR A 112 -2.09 11.76 13.05
C THR A 112 -2.07 10.37 12.43
N TYR A 113 -1.11 9.52 12.81
CA TYR A 113 -0.89 8.25 12.10
C TYR A 113 -2.00 7.24 12.35
N ALA A 114 -2.37 6.97 13.61
CA ALA A 114 -3.44 6.04 13.93
C ALA A 114 -4.78 6.48 13.30
N PRO A 115 -5.23 7.74 13.44
CA PRO A 115 -6.46 8.18 12.78
C PRO A 115 -6.47 8.05 11.25
N GLU A 116 -5.35 8.27 10.56
CA GLU A 116 -5.26 8.08 9.10
C GLU A 116 -5.28 6.59 8.73
N LEU A 117 -4.50 5.77 9.43
CA LEU A 117 -4.41 4.33 9.17
C LEU A 117 -5.74 3.62 9.47
N HIS A 118 -6.43 4.01 10.55
CA HIS A 118 -7.78 3.53 10.86
C HIS A 118 -8.79 3.89 9.76
N ARG A 119 -8.70 5.08 9.16
CA ARG A 119 -9.54 5.45 8.01
C ARG A 119 -9.30 4.56 6.79
N ARG A 120 -8.11 3.98 6.67
CA ARG A 120 -7.74 3.01 5.63
C ARG A 120 -8.06 1.56 6.04
N GLY A 121 -8.66 1.34 7.22
CA GLY A 121 -8.98 0.01 7.75
C GLY A 121 -7.78 -0.75 8.33
N VAL A 122 -6.64 -0.08 8.55
CA VAL A 122 -5.43 -0.68 9.10
C VAL A 122 -5.53 -0.74 10.62
N ARG A 123 -5.20 -1.89 11.21
CA ARG A 123 -5.09 -2.08 12.66
C ARG A 123 -3.64 -1.96 13.12
N LEU A 124 -3.40 -1.36 14.27
CA LEU A 124 -2.07 -1.16 14.83
C LEU A 124 -1.88 -2.00 16.09
N VAL A 125 -0.78 -2.72 16.15
CA VAL A 125 -0.41 -3.53 17.32
C VAL A 125 0.96 -3.15 17.83
N ARG A 126 1.26 -3.54 19.06
CA ARG A 126 2.62 -3.46 19.61
C ARG A 126 3.15 -4.85 19.91
N GLY A 127 4.34 -5.15 19.39
CA GLY A 127 5.12 -6.33 19.78
C GLY A 127 5.59 -6.24 21.24
N VAL A 128 5.40 -7.34 21.97
CA VAL A 128 5.87 -7.52 23.34
C VAL A 128 6.52 -8.90 23.46
N GLY A 129 7.73 -8.95 24.02
CA GLY A 129 8.42 -10.21 24.23
C GLY A 129 7.71 -11.09 25.27
N TYR A 130 7.77 -12.40 25.08
CA TYR A 130 7.15 -13.40 25.96
C TYR A 130 7.54 -13.26 27.44
N SER A 131 8.76 -12.80 27.73
CA SER A 131 9.20 -12.47 29.09
C SER A 131 8.30 -11.46 29.82
N THR A 132 7.67 -10.52 29.09
CA THR A 132 6.68 -9.59 29.66
C THR A 132 5.42 -10.34 30.10
N ILE A 133 5.00 -11.34 29.33
CA ILE A 133 3.78 -12.09 29.59
C ILE A 133 3.91 -12.96 30.84
N VAL A 134 5.10 -13.49 31.13
CA VAL A 134 5.34 -14.32 32.32
C VAL A 134 5.69 -13.52 33.57
N ALA A 135 5.85 -12.20 33.48
CA ALA A 135 6.26 -11.32 34.58
C ALA A 135 5.09 -10.81 35.45
N VAL A 136 4.01 -11.59 35.54
CA VAL A 136 2.81 -11.25 36.33
C VAL A 136 3.19 -11.00 37.81
N PRO A 137 2.91 -9.82 38.37
CA PRO A 137 3.13 -9.57 39.80
C PRO A 137 2.14 -10.36 40.65
N HIS A 138 2.64 -11.10 41.65
CA HIS A 138 1.78 -11.85 42.58
C HIS A 138 2.38 -11.94 43.98
N ALA A 139 1.53 -11.99 45.00
CA ALA A 139 1.97 -12.07 46.41
C ALA A 139 2.21 -13.51 46.89
N GLY A 140 1.49 -14.48 46.31
CA GLY A 140 1.56 -15.90 46.66
C GLY A 140 2.63 -16.67 45.89
N ALA A 141 2.64 -18.00 46.03
CA ALA A 141 3.47 -18.87 45.20
C ALA A 141 3.03 -18.91 43.73
N GLU A 142 1.74 -18.65 43.48
CA GLU A 142 1.11 -18.61 42.17
C GLU A 142 0.21 -17.37 42.09
N PRO A 143 0.03 -16.77 40.90
CA PRO A 143 -0.96 -15.71 40.73
C PRO A 143 -2.39 -16.22 40.91
N THR A 144 -3.20 -15.39 41.53
CA THR A 144 -4.66 -15.51 41.55
C THR A 144 -5.26 -15.06 40.22
N GLU A 145 -6.51 -15.46 39.95
CA GLU A 145 -7.25 -14.99 38.77
C GLU A 145 -7.30 -13.46 38.69
N GLN A 146 -7.54 -12.79 39.82
CA GLN A 146 -7.58 -11.33 39.88
C GLN A 146 -6.21 -10.69 39.57
N GLU A 147 -5.10 -11.31 39.98
CA GLU A 147 -3.75 -10.82 39.65
C GLU A 147 -3.47 -10.94 38.15
N TYR A 148 -3.87 -12.05 37.51
CA TYR A 148 -3.81 -12.18 36.04
C TYR A 148 -4.63 -11.11 35.34
N GLU A 149 -5.88 -10.89 35.78
CA GLU A 149 -6.77 -9.88 35.19
C GLU A 149 -6.24 -8.46 35.34
N ASN A 150 -5.74 -8.12 36.52
CA ASN A 150 -5.16 -6.81 36.78
C ASN A 150 -3.92 -6.58 35.92
N TYR A 151 -3.07 -7.59 35.78
CA TYR A 151 -1.87 -7.49 34.97
C TYR A 151 -2.19 -7.40 33.46
N ALA A 152 -3.10 -8.23 32.96
CA ALA A 152 -3.59 -8.17 31.59
C ALA A 152 -4.20 -6.79 31.26
N ALA A 153 -5.05 -6.26 32.14
CA ALA A 153 -5.64 -4.93 31.97
C ALA A 153 -4.57 -3.83 31.97
N TYR A 154 -3.56 -3.94 32.84
CA TYR A 154 -2.43 -3.01 32.85
C TYR A 154 -1.65 -3.05 31.53
N LEU A 155 -1.30 -4.24 31.02
CA LEU A 155 -0.57 -4.40 29.77
C LEU A 155 -1.36 -3.85 28.58
N VAL A 156 -2.62 -4.28 28.40
CA VAL A 156 -3.48 -3.79 27.31
C VAL A 156 -3.64 -2.28 27.37
N LYS A 157 -3.86 -1.72 28.57
CA LYS A 157 -4.04 -0.28 28.72
C LYS A 157 -2.78 0.50 28.35
N THR A 158 -1.65 0.13 28.93
CA THR A 158 -0.40 0.91 28.83
C THR A 158 0.35 0.69 27.52
N LEU A 159 0.28 -0.52 26.97
CA LEU A 159 1.03 -0.89 25.77
C LEU A 159 0.20 -0.75 24.49
N SER A 160 -1.13 -0.68 24.60
CA SER A 160 -2.02 -0.51 23.45
C SER A 160 -2.92 0.72 23.56
N THR A 161 -3.94 0.72 24.42
CA THR A 161 -5.04 1.70 24.29
C THR A 161 -4.62 3.14 24.62
N ASP A 162 -3.75 3.36 25.61
CA ASP A 162 -3.32 4.72 26.00
C ASP A 162 -2.51 5.42 24.90
N VAL A 163 -1.84 4.63 24.06
CA VAL A 163 -1.02 5.09 22.91
C VAL A 163 -1.77 5.03 21.58
N GLY A 164 -3.06 4.66 21.58
CA GLY A 164 -3.93 4.70 20.40
C GLY A 164 -3.81 3.49 19.48
N LEU A 165 -3.38 2.33 20.01
CA LEU A 165 -3.26 1.09 19.27
C LEU A 165 -4.46 0.17 19.53
N ASP A 166 -4.65 -0.80 18.63
CA ASP A 166 -5.80 -1.69 18.56
C ASP A 166 -5.53 -3.07 19.16
N GLY A 167 -4.29 -3.36 19.53
CA GLY A 167 -3.93 -4.70 19.94
C GLY A 167 -2.48 -4.89 20.38
N LEU A 168 -2.16 -6.14 20.68
CA LEU A 168 -0.83 -6.59 21.06
C LEU A 168 -0.41 -7.79 20.21
N ASP A 169 0.89 -7.95 20.08
CA ASP A 169 1.54 -9.08 19.42
C ASP A 169 2.54 -9.70 20.39
N ILE A 170 2.36 -10.98 20.73
CA ILE A 170 3.26 -11.69 21.65
C ILE A 170 4.37 -12.32 20.83
N ASP A 171 5.58 -11.80 20.96
CA ASP A 171 6.79 -12.31 20.34
C ASP A 171 7.36 -13.46 21.20
N MET A 172 7.17 -14.70 20.74
CA MET A 172 7.58 -15.94 21.41
C MET A 172 8.69 -16.65 20.63
N GLU A 173 9.92 -16.40 21.05
CA GLU A 173 11.14 -17.01 20.49
C GLU A 173 11.92 -17.84 21.52
N GLU A 174 11.26 -18.23 22.60
CA GLU A 174 11.86 -18.86 23.77
C GLU A 174 11.42 -20.34 23.93
N TYR A 175 12.07 -21.07 24.83
CA TYR A 175 11.68 -22.43 25.24
C TYR A 175 11.24 -22.45 26.71
N PRO A 176 10.03 -21.93 27.02
CA PRO A 176 9.56 -21.85 28.40
C PRO A 176 9.33 -23.22 29.03
N ASN A 177 9.60 -23.32 30.32
CA ASN A 177 9.24 -24.48 31.15
C ASN A 177 7.74 -24.48 31.50
N ASP A 178 7.25 -25.57 32.10
CA ASP A 178 5.83 -25.75 32.42
C ASP A 178 5.25 -24.64 33.32
N GLN A 179 6.06 -24.09 34.24
CA GLN A 179 5.62 -23.01 35.11
C GLN A 179 5.45 -21.71 34.32
N GLN A 180 6.39 -21.39 33.43
CA GLN A 180 6.29 -20.22 32.55
C GLN A 180 5.11 -20.35 31.58
N VAL A 181 4.86 -21.54 31.03
CA VAL A 181 3.67 -21.81 30.21
C VAL A 181 2.40 -21.54 31.01
N LYS A 182 2.29 -22.06 32.23
CA LYS A 182 1.12 -21.82 33.10
C LYS A 182 0.91 -20.34 33.41
N LEU A 183 1.99 -19.59 33.70
CA LEU A 183 1.91 -18.15 33.92
C LEU A 183 1.40 -17.42 32.67
N SER A 184 1.96 -17.76 31.50
CA SER A 184 1.53 -17.15 30.25
C SER A 184 0.08 -17.46 29.88
N ASP A 185 -0.38 -18.70 30.12
CA ASP A 185 -1.75 -19.12 29.85
C ASP A 185 -2.74 -18.25 30.62
N GLY A 186 -2.46 -17.97 31.90
CA GLY A 186 -3.29 -17.13 32.75
C GLY A 186 -3.37 -15.69 32.24
N VAL A 187 -2.23 -15.09 31.89
CA VAL A 187 -2.19 -13.71 31.36
C VAL A 187 -2.87 -13.63 29.99
N ILE A 188 -2.57 -14.54 29.06
CA ILE A 188 -3.12 -14.53 27.70
C ILE A 188 -4.64 -14.73 27.72
N LYS A 189 -5.17 -15.65 28.54
CA LYS A 189 -6.62 -15.85 28.69
C LYS A 189 -7.32 -14.67 29.35
N ALA A 190 -6.63 -13.92 30.21
CA ALA A 190 -7.16 -12.69 30.76
C ALA A 190 -7.14 -11.55 29.71
N MET A 191 -6.06 -11.46 28.92
CA MET A 191 -5.95 -10.49 27.82
C MET A 191 -6.97 -10.74 26.70
N SER A 192 -7.27 -12.00 26.37
CA SER A 192 -8.23 -12.34 25.30
C SER A 192 -9.65 -11.85 25.57
N ARG A 193 -9.99 -11.60 26.84
CA ARG A 193 -11.26 -10.98 27.25
C ARG A 193 -11.31 -9.48 26.94
N LEU A 194 -10.16 -8.85 26.69
CA LEU A 194 -10.01 -7.42 26.44
C LEU A 194 -9.70 -7.09 24.98
N ILE A 195 -8.94 -7.97 24.30
CA ILE A 195 -8.54 -7.82 22.90
C ILE A 195 -8.66 -9.14 22.13
N GLY A 196 -8.74 -9.06 20.80
CA GLY A 196 -8.81 -10.23 19.91
C GLY A 196 -10.19 -10.88 19.89
N PRO A 197 -10.31 -12.11 19.35
CA PRO A 197 -11.59 -12.73 18.99
C PRO A 197 -12.54 -12.96 20.17
N GLN A 198 -12.03 -13.08 21.39
CA GLN A 198 -12.83 -13.36 22.59
C GLN A 198 -13.34 -12.10 23.30
N SER A 199 -12.87 -10.91 22.91
CA SER A 199 -13.20 -9.64 23.57
C SER A 199 -14.56 -9.07 23.20
N GLY A 200 -15.15 -9.53 22.08
CA GLY A 200 -16.32 -8.89 21.47
C GLY A 200 -16.03 -7.57 20.76
N ASN A 201 -14.82 -7.00 20.89
CA ASN A 201 -14.39 -5.82 20.15
C ASN A 201 -13.76 -6.21 18.81
N ARG A 202 -14.55 -6.11 17.73
CA ARG A 202 -14.12 -6.44 16.36
C ARG A 202 -13.03 -5.53 15.79
N GLN A 203 -12.76 -4.38 16.41
CA GLN A 203 -11.67 -3.49 16.00
C GLN A 203 -10.34 -3.90 16.63
N SER A 204 -10.39 -4.61 17.77
CA SER A 204 -9.18 -5.11 18.41
C SER A 204 -8.59 -6.29 17.67
N ILE A 205 -7.29 -6.50 17.84
CA ILE A 205 -6.57 -7.65 17.29
C ILE A 205 -5.59 -8.20 18.31
N PHE A 206 -5.37 -9.50 18.32
CA PHE A 206 -4.38 -10.14 19.17
C PHE A 206 -3.55 -11.13 18.36
N LEU A 207 -2.24 -10.90 18.30
CA LEU A 207 -1.31 -11.71 17.50
C LEU A 207 -0.42 -12.57 18.39
N TYR A 208 -0.04 -13.73 17.86
CA TYR A 208 1.01 -14.57 18.40
C TYR A 208 2.11 -14.68 17.34
N ASP A 209 3.26 -14.08 17.58
CA ASP A 209 4.41 -14.13 16.70
C ASP A 209 5.45 -15.13 17.22
N THR A 210 6.05 -15.91 16.32
CA THR A 210 7.05 -16.91 16.71
C THR A 210 7.89 -17.38 15.54
N ASN A 211 9.13 -17.78 15.81
CA ASN A 211 9.99 -18.49 14.87
C ASN A 211 9.99 -20.02 15.08
N GLY A 212 9.25 -20.51 16.09
CA GLY A 212 9.37 -21.86 16.63
C GLY A 212 8.20 -22.80 16.31
N SER A 213 8.45 -24.10 16.48
CA SER A 213 7.41 -25.16 16.43
C SER A 213 7.22 -25.86 17.78
N TYR A 214 7.74 -25.26 18.85
CA TYR A 214 7.47 -25.70 20.22
C TYR A 214 6.10 -25.17 20.66
N LEU A 215 5.08 -26.03 20.62
CA LEU A 215 3.68 -25.61 20.75
C LEU A 215 3.18 -25.49 22.19
N ASN A 216 3.95 -25.89 23.20
CA ASN A 216 3.48 -25.85 24.59
C ASN A 216 2.96 -24.48 25.06
N PRO A 217 3.64 -23.35 24.79
CA PRO A 217 3.13 -22.01 25.15
C PRO A 217 1.97 -21.52 24.26
N PHE A 218 1.56 -22.29 23.26
CA PHE A 218 0.51 -21.90 22.30
C PHE A 218 -0.76 -22.75 22.42
N LYS A 219 -0.62 -24.07 22.57
CA LYS A 219 -1.69 -25.08 22.44
C LYS A 219 -2.86 -24.98 23.43
N ASN A 220 -2.73 -24.15 24.47
CA ASN A 220 -3.74 -23.95 25.51
C ASN A 220 -4.47 -22.59 25.36
N VAL A 221 -4.02 -21.76 24.42
CA VAL A 221 -4.41 -20.37 24.20
C VAL A 221 -4.57 -20.02 22.72
N GLU A 222 -4.53 -21.00 21.83
CA GLU A 222 -4.62 -20.86 20.37
C GLU A 222 -5.91 -20.15 19.92
N ASN A 223 -6.99 -20.32 20.68
CA ASN A 223 -8.27 -19.67 20.45
C ASN A 223 -8.32 -18.20 20.90
N CYS A 224 -7.27 -17.68 21.54
CA CYS A 224 -7.19 -16.31 22.03
C CYS A 224 -6.73 -15.32 20.95
N PHE A 225 -6.08 -15.79 19.89
CA PHE A 225 -5.43 -14.95 18.89
C PHE A 225 -6.26 -14.82 17.60
N ASP A 226 -6.09 -13.75 16.85
CA ASP A 226 -6.62 -13.61 15.49
C ASP A 226 -5.74 -14.37 14.49
N PHE A 227 -4.42 -14.15 14.56
CA PHE A 227 -3.44 -14.76 13.65
C PHE A 227 -2.20 -15.24 14.40
N LEU A 228 -1.54 -16.22 13.81
CA LEU A 228 -0.17 -16.59 14.15
C LEU A 228 0.76 -16.03 13.07
N ALA A 229 1.62 -15.09 13.46
CA ALA A 229 2.72 -14.61 12.65
C ALA A 229 3.90 -15.58 12.81
N TYR A 230 4.32 -16.23 11.73
CA TYR A 230 5.43 -17.19 11.75
C TYR A 230 6.67 -16.63 11.07
N GLN A 231 7.67 -16.25 11.86
CA GLN A 231 8.94 -15.76 11.34
C GLN A 231 9.74 -16.89 10.68
N GLN A 232 10.04 -16.74 9.39
CA GLN A 232 10.76 -17.74 8.62
C GLN A 232 11.87 -17.13 7.74
N TYR A 233 12.53 -16.12 8.26
CA TYR A 233 13.57 -15.36 7.57
C TYR A 233 14.62 -16.26 6.92
N GLY A 234 15.01 -15.91 5.69
CA GLY A 234 15.98 -16.64 4.87
C GLY A 234 15.51 -18.02 4.44
N SER A 235 14.21 -18.23 4.32
CA SER A 235 13.63 -19.51 3.93
C SER A 235 12.45 -19.34 2.98
N ASP A 236 12.19 -20.42 2.25
CA ASP A 236 11.22 -20.49 1.17
C ASP A 236 9.87 -21.11 1.60
N SER A 237 9.03 -21.38 0.61
CA SER A 237 7.72 -22.03 0.77
C SER A 237 7.79 -23.45 1.37
N THR A 238 8.93 -24.15 1.28
CA THR A 238 9.13 -25.47 1.90
C THR A 238 9.14 -25.35 3.42
N ARG A 239 9.76 -24.31 3.98
CA ARG A 239 9.70 -24.06 5.43
C ARG A 239 8.28 -23.70 5.85
N THR A 240 7.55 -22.90 5.07
CA THR A 240 6.14 -22.59 5.33
C THR A 240 5.31 -23.87 5.42
N ALA A 241 5.45 -24.79 4.46
CA ALA A 241 4.73 -26.05 4.46
C ALA A 241 5.01 -26.90 5.72
N ARG A 242 6.28 -26.98 6.14
CA ARG A 242 6.65 -27.69 7.38
C ARG A 242 6.04 -27.05 8.62
N ALA A 243 6.07 -25.71 8.71
CA ALA A 243 5.53 -24.99 9.85
C ALA A 243 3.99 -25.16 9.91
N VAL A 244 3.27 -24.95 8.80
CA VAL A 244 1.82 -25.19 8.74
C VAL A 244 1.46 -26.61 9.20
N ASN A 245 2.23 -27.62 8.78
CA ASN A 245 2.03 -29.01 9.23
C ASN A 245 2.29 -29.20 10.73
N ALA A 246 3.27 -28.50 11.31
CA ALA A 246 3.53 -28.56 12.74
C ALA A 246 2.35 -28.02 13.56
N TYR A 247 1.68 -26.98 13.07
CA TYR A 247 0.50 -26.37 13.72
C TYR A 247 -0.83 -27.08 13.37
N GLN A 248 -0.79 -28.17 12.60
CA GLN A 248 -1.98 -28.90 12.20
C GLN A 248 -2.79 -29.39 13.41
N GLY A 249 -4.09 -29.09 13.41
CA GLY A 249 -5.00 -29.45 14.50
C GLY A 249 -5.02 -28.48 15.68
N GLN A 250 -4.10 -27.50 15.72
CA GLN A 250 -4.07 -26.42 16.72
C GLN A 250 -4.51 -25.09 16.12
N LEU A 251 -4.07 -24.79 14.90
CA LEU A 251 -4.40 -23.55 14.19
C LEU A 251 -4.94 -23.87 12.78
N PRO A 252 -6.07 -23.28 12.37
CA PRO A 252 -6.52 -23.39 10.99
C PRO A 252 -5.59 -22.60 10.06
N ALA A 253 -5.40 -23.09 8.83
CA ALA A 253 -4.41 -22.54 7.90
C ALA A 253 -4.69 -21.08 7.51
N ASP A 254 -5.96 -20.66 7.51
CA ASP A 254 -6.42 -19.29 7.25
C ASP A 254 -6.10 -18.30 8.38
N ARG A 255 -5.52 -18.78 9.49
CA ARG A 255 -4.96 -17.95 10.56
C ARG A 255 -3.43 -17.97 10.63
N PHE A 256 -2.78 -18.72 9.74
CA PHE A 256 -1.31 -18.82 9.68
C PHE A 256 -0.74 -17.78 8.70
N VAL A 257 0.20 -16.97 9.16
CA VAL A 257 0.77 -15.82 8.42
C VAL A 257 2.30 -15.94 8.43
N PRO A 258 2.94 -16.57 7.43
CA PRO A 258 4.40 -16.61 7.34
C PRO A 258 4.98 -15.21 7.07
N GLY A 259 6.17 -14.96 7.60
CA GLY A 259 6.86 -13.70 7.34
C GLY A 259 8.32 -13.82 7.00
N LEU A 260 8.75 -12.81 6.25
CA LEU A 260 10.10 -12.62 5.73
C LEU A 260 10.62 -11.25 6.15
N THR A 261 11.86 -10.92 5.81
CA THR A 261 12.49 -9.70 6.29
C THR A 261 13.33 -9.02 5.22
N PHE A 262 13.44 -7.69 5.30
CA PHE A 262 14.42 -6.93 4.53
C PHE A 262 15.76 -6.79 5.29
N PRO A 263 16.86 -6.51 4.58
CA PRO A 263 18.16 -6.22 5.19
C PRO A 263 18.13 -5.02 6.15
N GLU A 264 18.31 -5.28 7.44
CA GLU A 264 18.55 -4.23 8.43
C GLU A 264 19.94 -3.60 8.25
N GLU A 265 20.01 -2.28 8.35
CA GLU A 265 21.27 -1.56 8.45
C GLU A 265 22.09 -2.00 9.67
N GLN A 266 23.41 -2.01 9.53
CA GLN A 266 24.39 -2.38 10.55
C GLN A 266 24.25 -3.79 11.14
N ASP A 267 23.35 -4.63 10.62
CA ASP A 267 23.34 -6.05 10.96
C ASP A 267 24.56 -6.71 10.34
N GLY A 268 25.54 -7.10 11.15
CA GLY A 268 26.75 -7.81 10.70
C GLY A 268 26.61 -9.33 10.67
N ASN A 269 25.52 -9.87 11.23
CA ASN A 269 25.42 -11.27 11.59
C ASN A 269 24.38 -12.02 10.74
N ASN A 270 23.25 -11.41 10.43
CA ASN A 270 22.15 -12.08 9.74
C ASN A 270 22.08 -11.70 8.26
N ARG A 271 22.03 -12.70 7.38
CA ARG A 271 21.94 -12.54 5.92
C ARG A 271 20.85 -13.44 5.36
N TRP A 272 19.61 -12.93 5.38
CA TRP A 272 18.42 -13.69 5.04
C TRP A 272 18.18 -13.81 3.53
N LEU A 273 18.45 -12.73 2.78
CA LEU A 273 18.35 -12.69 1.30
C LEU A 273 16.93 -12.93 0.76
N ASP A 274 15.90 -12.55 1.52
CA ASP A 274 14.50 -12.80 1.17
C ASP A 274 14.00 -11.98 -0.04
N ALA A 275 14.60 -10.81 -0.27
CA ALA A 275 14.30 -9.89 -1.36
C ALA A 275 15.49 -9.79 -2.33
N SER A 276 15.60 -10.76 -3.25
CA SER A 276 16.69 -10.82 -4.24
C SER A 276 16.16 -10.94 -5.66
N GLU A 277 16.76 -10.21 -6.60
CA GLU A 277 16.44 -10.37 -8.02
C GLU A 277 17.17 -11.59 -8.63
N PRO A 278 16.54 -12.32 -9.57
CA PRO A 278 15.23 -12.06 -10.16
C PRO A 278 14.07 -12.38 -9.20
N TYR A 279 13.03 -11.53 -9.19
CA TYR A 279 11.91 -11.61 -8.25
C TYR A 279 11.31 -13.01 -8.14
N THR A 280 11.13 -13.72 -9.26
CA THR A 280 10.54 -15.06 -9.31
C THR A 280 11.38 -16.16 -8.64
N GLN A 281 12.60 -15.85 -8.18
CA GLN A 281 13.48 -16.74 -7.42
C GLN A 281 13.67 -16.27 -5.97
N SER A 282 13.01 -15.18 -5.57
CA SER A 282 13.09 -14.67 -4.20
C SER A 282 12.19 -15.46 -3.25
N ASN A 283 12.56 -15.51 -1.97
CA ASN A 283 11.70 -16.08 -0.93
C ASN A 283 10.37 -15.32 -0.85
N ILE A 284 10.37 -13.99 -1.06
CA ILE A 284 9.13 -13.19 -1.09
C ILE A 284 8.16 -13.71 -2.14
N TYR A 285 8.61 -13.96 -3.37
CA TYR A 285 7.76 -14.50 -4.42
C TYR A 285 7.23 -15.89 -4.06
N GLU A 286 8.10 -16.79 -3.61
CA GLU A 286 7.72 -18.17 -3.31
C GLU A 286 6.70 -18.24 -2.16
N VAL A 287 6.93 -17.48 -1.09
CA VAL A 287 6.07 -17.46 0.09
C VAL A 287 4.75 -16.76 -0.21
N ALA A 288 4.77 -15.61 -0.90
CA ALA A 288 3.55 -14.92 -1.28
C ALA A 288 2.67 -15.79 -2.20
N SER A 289 3.28 -16.47 -3.16
CA SER A 289 2.60 -17.41 -4.04
C SER A 289 2.03 -18.60 -3.27
N TYR A 290 2.78 -19.15 -2.31
CA TYR A 290 2.32 -20.26 -1.47
C TYR A 290 1.13 -19.85 -0.59
N VAL A 291 1.17 -18.67 0.02
CA VAL A 291 0.08 -18.10 0.82
C VAL A 291 -1.21 -18.04 0.00
N GLN A 292 -1.13 -17.54 -1.23
CA GLN A 292 -2.27 -17.49 -2.15
C GLN A 292 -2.76 -18.90 -2.51
N GLN A 293 -1.86 -19.78 -2.98
CA GLN A 293 -2.21 -21.11 -3.48
C GLN A 293 -2.77 -22.05 -2.40
N LYS A 294 -2.31 -21.90 -1.15
CA LYS A 294 -2.74 -22.72 -0.01
C LYS A 294 -3.79 -22.05 0.85
N ASN A 295 -4.30 -20.90 0.42
CA ASN A 295 -5.33 -20.16 1.13
C ASN A 295 -4.94 -19.87 2.59
N LEU A 296 -3.66 -19.56 2.86
CA LEU A 296 -3.22 -19.19 4.22
C LEU A 296 -3.81 -17.84 4.65
N GLY A 297 -3.61 -17.45 5.91
CA GLY A 297 -4.20 -16.22 6.44
C GLY A 297 -3.62 -14.95 5.83
N GLY A 298 -2.35 -14.97 5.43
CA GLY A 298 -1.67 -13.78 4.96
C GLY A 298 -0.17 -13.93 4.84
N MET A 299 0.53 -12.80 4.77
CA MET A 299 1.98 -12.72 4.86
C MET A 299 2.38 -11.48 5.68
N PHE A 300 3.58 -11.50 6.27
CA PHE A 300 4.18 -10.27 6.81
C PHE A 300 5.60 -10.00 6.34
N LEU A 301 6.02 -8.74 6.42
CA LEU A 301 7.39 -8.30 6.16
C LEU A 301 7.94 -7.53 7.37
N TYR A 302 9.05 -8.02 7.92
CA TYR A 302 9.82 -7.32 8.94
C TYR A 302 10.81 -6.31 8.32
N ALA A 303 11.09 -5.24 9.06
CA ALA A 303 11.91 -4.11 8.63
C ALA A 303 11.47 -3.53 7.26
N PHE A 304 10.16 -3.37 7.03
CA PHE A 304 9.66 -2.91 5.72
C PHE A 304 10.15 -1.49 5.34
N ASP A 305 10.61 -0.70 6.31
CA ASP A 305 11.29 0.57 6.08
C ASP A 305 12.59 0.42 5.26
N ARG A 306 13.08 -0.81 5.10
CA ARG A 306 14.26 -1.23 4.32
C ARG A 306 13.93 -1.89 2.99
N ASP A 307 12.69 -1.79 2.52
CA ASP A 307 12.28 -2.33 1.22
C ASP A 307 13.25 -1.91 0.09
N GLY A 308 13.72 -2.89 -0.68
CA GLY A 308 14.66 -2.69 -1.79
C GLY A 308 16.11 -2.45 -1.37
N ARG A 309 16.43 -2.49 -0.07
CA ARG A 309 17.83 -2.46 0.40
C ARG A 309 18.47 -3.84 0.31
N THR A 310 19.79 -3.86 0.17
CA THR A 310 20.62 -5.05 0.11
C THR A 310 21.57 -5.13 1.30
N TYR A 311 22.37 -6.20 1.36
CA TYR A 311 23.49 -6.30 2.31
C TYR A 311 24.81 -5.73 1.74
N GLU A 312 24.76 -5.00 0.62
CA GLU A 312 25.94 -4.32 0.11
C GLU A 312 26.39 -3.21 1.09
N PRO A 313 27.70 -2.90 1.17
CA PRO A 313 28.23 -1.97 2.17
C PRO A 313 27.53 -0.61 2.22
N ASP A 314 27.10 -0.11 1.06
CA ASP A 314 26.41 1.18 0.96
C ASP A 314 25.00 1.12 1.56
N ASP A 315 24.22 0.06 1.30
CA ASP A 315 22.91 -0.10 1.94
C ASP A 315 23.05 -0.46 3.43
N LEU A 316 24.03 -1.27 3.81
CA LEU A 316 24.26 -1.67 5.20
C LEU A 316 24.59 -0.50 6.12
N ASN A 317 25.25 0.54 5.61
CA ASN A 317 25.73 1.64 6.43
C ASN A 317 24.95 2.94 6.20
N HIS A 318 23.86 2.89 5.44
CA HIS A 318 23.05 4.08 5.16
C HIS A 318 21.55 3.85 5.27
N ILE A 319 20.84 4.88 5.74
CA ILE A 319 19.39 4.98 5.62
C ILE A 319 19.06 5.67 4.29
N LYS A 320 18.27 5.00 3.45
CA LYS A 320 17.93 5.49 2.11
C LYS A 320 16.42 5.39 1.87
N PRO A 321 15.84 6.35 1.13
CA PRO A 321 14.46 6.25 0.67
C PRO A 321 14.17 4.98 -0.12
N SER A 322 12.92 4.52 -0.05
CA SER A 322 12.42 3.40 -0.86
C SER A 322 11.12 3.77 -1.58
N ASN A 323 10.89 3.15 -2.73
CA ASN A 323 9.63 3.21 -3.46
C ASN A 323 8.62 2.12 -3.03
N LEU A 324 9.03 1.26 -2.07
CA LEU A 324 8.27 0.14 -1.52
C LEU A 324 7.83 -0.89 -2.58
N LEU A 325 8.65 -1.06 -3.63
CA LEU A 325 8.38 -1.94 -4.77
C LEU A 325 8.11 -3.38 -4.32
N TRP A 326 8.92 -3.93 -3.42
CA TRP A 326 8.79 -5.32 -3.00
C TRP A 326 7.52 -5.55 -2.20
N THR A 327 7.23 -4.67 -1.24
CA THR A 327 6.05 -4.74 -0.38
C THR A 327 4.78 -4.60 -1.21
N LYS A 328 4.68 -3.59 -2.08
CA LYS A 328 3.53 -3.41 -2.99
C LYS A 328 3.32 -4.62 -3.89
N THR A 329 4.40 -5.21 -4.39
CA THR A 329 4.34 -6.41 -5.23
C THR A 329 3.89 -7.63 -4.42
N ALA A 330 4.42 -7.83 -3.22
CA ALA A 330 4.04 -8.94 -2.35
C ALA A 330 2.55 -8.87 -1.95
N ILE A 331 2.04 -7.67 -1.66
CA ILE A 331 0.61 -7.44 -1.40
C ILE A 331 -0.24 -7.87 -2.60
N ALA A 332 0.14 -7.46 -3.82
CA ALA A 332 -0.56 -7.87 -5.03
C ALA A 332 -0.50 -9.41 -5.23
N GLN A 333 0.66 -10.02 -4.98
CA GLN A 333 0.90 -11.45 -5.18
C GLN A 333 0.10 -12.31 -4.20
N VAL A 334 0.07 -11.99 -2.89
CA VAL A 334 -0.73 -12.76 -1.91
C VAL A 334 -2.22 -12.68 -2.19
N ASN A 335 -2.67 -11.58 -2.78
CA ASN A 335 -4.07 -11.36 -3.15
C ASN A 335 -4.44 -11.96 -4.50
N GLY A 336 -3.49 -12.59 -5.20
CA GLY A 336 -3.73 -13.24 -6.48
C GLY A 336 -4.05 -12.25 -7.60
N MET A 337 -3.47 -11.05 -7.57
CA MET A 337 -3.58 -10.10 -8.67
C MET A 337 -3.02 -10.73 -9.95
N GLU A 338 -3.81 -10.69 -11.01
CA GLU A 338 -3.42 -11.24 -12.31
C GLU A 338 -2.51 -10.26 -13.06
N LEU A 339 -1.61 -10.76 -13.92
CA LEU A 339 -0.68 -9.92 -14.67
C LEU A 339 -1.40 -8.89 -15.56
N GLY A 340 -2.52 -9.28 -16.19
CA GLY A 340 -3.32 -8.38 -17.02
C GLY A 340 -3.97 -7.25 -16.22
N GLU A 341 -4.39 -7.53 -14.99
CA GLU A 341 -4.91 -6.53 -14.06
C GLU A 341 -3.81 -5.56 -13.67
N ALA A 342 -2.64 -6.06 -13.24
CA ALA A 342 -1.50 -5.21 -12.88
C ALA A 342 -1.08 -4.27 -14.02
N LYS A 343 -1.03 -4.76 -15.27
CA LYS A 343 -0.76 -3.91 -16.44
C LYS A 343 -1.83 -2.85 -16.65
N SER A 344 -3.11 -3.21 -16.49
CA SER A 344 -4.22 -2.27 -16.64
C SER A 344 -4.17 -1.15 -15.60
N LEU A 345 -3.85 -1.49 -14.34
CA LEU A 345 -3.67 -0.53 -13.26
C LEU A 345 -2.47 0.40 -13.50
N ALA A 346 -1.34 -0.16 -13.94
CA ALA A 346 -0.16 0.63 -14.28
C ALA A 346 -0.42 1.59 -15.45
N HIS A 347 -1.13 1.15 -16.50
CA HIS A 347 -1.53 2.01 -17.62
C HIS A 347 -2.50 3.10 -17.17
N HIS A 348 -3.51 2.77 -16.36
CA HIS A 348 -4.42 3.78 -15.80
C HIS A 348 -3.67 4.87 -15.03
N PHE A 349 -2.66 4.49 -14.22
CA PHE A 349 -1.78 5.45 -13.54
C PHE A 349 -0.99 6.33 -14.53
N VAL A 350 -0.36 5.73 -15.54
CA VAL A 350 0.44 6.46 -16.52
C VAL A 350 -0.45 7.41 -17.36
N ASP A 351 -1.64 6.96 -17.75
CA ASP A 351 -2.59 7.73 -18.55
C ASP A 351 -3.08 8.98 -17.83
N ARG A 352 -3.42 8.91 -16.54
CA ARG A 352 -3.80 10.11 -15.78
C ARG A 352 -2.60 11.04 -15.51
N MET A 353 -1.39 10.49 -15.40
CA MET A 353 -0.17 11.25 -15.16
C MET A 353 0.37 11.97 -16.41
N LYS A 354 -0.09 11.60 -17.61
CA LYS A 354 0.32 12.25 -18.89
C LYS A 354 0.12 13.76 -18.94
N TYR A 355 -0.80 14.28 -18.13
CA TYR A 355 -1.09 15.71 -18.07
C TYR A 355 -0.11 16.53 -17.22
N VAL A 356 0.69 15.85 -16.39
CA VAL A 356 1.64 16.46 -15.44
C VAL A 356 3.07 15.94 -15.62
N LYS A 357 3.29 14.86 -16.38
CA LYS A 357 4.59 14.23 -16.59
C LYS A 357 4.77 13.77 -18.05
N SER A 358 6.02 13.71 -18.50
CA SER A 358 6.43 13.27 -19.85
C SER A 358 6.80 11.77 -19.90
N ASN A 359 7.37 11.27 -21.01
CA ASN A 359 7.93 9.90 -21.14
C ASN A 359 6.92 8.73 -21.08
N ILE A 360 5.64 9.01 -21.30
CA ILE A 360 4.53 8.02 -21.26
C ILE A 360 4.79 6.82 -22.17
N THR A 361 5.26 7.04 -23.39
CA THR A 361 5.49 5.97 -24.37
C THR A 361 6.51 4.94 -23.89
N GLU A 362 7.60 5.39 -23.27
CA GLU A 362 8.66 4.50 -22.78
C GLU A 362 8.17 3.66 -21.59
N VAL A 363 7.51 4.31 -20.62
CA VAL A 363 6.97 3.64 -19.44
C VAL A 363 5.88 2.64 -19.82
N SER A 364 4.99 3.00 -20.75
CA SER A 364 3.94 2.13 -21.27
C SER A 364 4.52 0.88 -21.96
N ALA A 365 5.57 1.06 -22.77
CA ALA A 365 6.26 -0.07 -23.39
C ALA A 365 6.93 -0.99 -22.36
N ALA A 366 7.50 -0.43 -21.28
CA ALA A 366 8.07 -1.20 -20.19
C ALA A 366 7.01 -1.98 -19.39
N ILE A 367 5.83 -1.39 -19.15
CA ILE A 367 4.66 -2.07 -18.56
C ILE A 367 4.25 -3.26 -19.44
N ASP A 368 4.12 -3.04 -20.75
CA ASP A 368 3.70 -4.07 -21.69
C ASP A 368 4.72 -5.22 -21.78
N ALA A 369 6.01 -4.90 -21.67
CA ALA A 369 7.09 -5.89 -21.66
C ALA A 369 7.16 -6.71 -20.37
N GLY A 370 6.61 -6.22 -19.26
CA GLY A 370 6.63 -6.92 -17.96
C GLY A 370 5.99 -8.30 -18.03
N THR A 371 6.69 -9.30 -17.50
CA THR A 371 6.27 -10.72 -17.52
C THR A 371 5.71 -11.21 -16.19
N ASN A 372 5.83 -10.40 -15.14
CA ASN A 372 5.33 -10.67 -13.79
C ASN A 372 4.97 -9.35 -13.07
N LEU A 373 4.31 -9.46 -11.91
CA LEU A 373 3.84 -8.30 -11.14
C LEU A 373 4.98 -7.34 -10.75
N TYR A 374 6.14 -7.88 -10.40
CA TYR A 374 7.31 -7.09 -10.01
C TYR A 374 7.82 -6.25 -11.17
N GLU A 375 7.97 -6.82 -12.36
CA GLU A 375 8.43 -6.09 -13.55
C GLU A 375 7.47 -4.99 -13.97
N VAL A 376 6.16 -5.22 -13.89
CA VAL A 376 5.14 -4.20 -14.16
C VAL A 376 5.23 -3.06 -13.15
N ASN A 377 5.33 -3.37 -11.86
CA ASN A 377 5.47 -2.34 -10.83
C ASN A 377 6.80 -1.59 -10.96
N LYS A 378 7.90 -2.30 -11.27
CA LYS A 378 9.24 -1.74 -11.48
C LYS A 378 9.29 -0.82 -12.70
N ALA A 379 8.51 -1.07 -13.75
CA ALA A 379 8.41 -0.17 -14.90
C ALA A 379 7.93 1.24 -14.49
N VAL A 380 7.05 1.34 -13.49
CA VAL A 380 6.53 2.61 -12.99
C VAL A 380 7.37 3.17 -11.83
N LEU A 381 7.71 2.32 -10.86
CA LEU A 381 8.39 2.74 -9.61
C LEU A 381 9.91 2.88 -9.77
N GLY A 382 10.50 2.23 -10.77
CA GLY A 382 11.95 2.08 -10.91
C GLY A 382 12.53 0.99 -10.00
N SER A 383 13.82 0.69 -10.19
CA SER A 383 14.55 -0.26 -9.34
C SER A 383 14.85 0.29 -7.95
N ASP A 384 14.92 1.62 -7.83
CA ASP A 384 15.17 2.34 -6.57
C ASP A 384 14.36 3.65 -6.54
N TYR A 385 14.24 4.27 -5.37
CA TYR A 385 13.57 5.54 -5.16
C TYR A 385 14.12 6.62 -6.10
N GLY A 386 13.21 7.31 -6.80
CA GLY A 386 13.56 8.38 -7.73
C GLY A 386 14.14 7.92 -9.07
N THR A 387 14.30 6.62 -9.31
CA THR A 387 14.80 6.08 -10.59
C THR A 387 13.69 5.77 -11.59
N GLY A 388 12.45 5.62 -11.11
CA GLY A 388 11.29 5.28 -11.92
C GLY A 388 10.55 6.48 -12.50
N TYR A 389 9.42 6.17 -13.13
CA TYR A 389 8.47 7.17 -13.60
C TYR A 389 7.89 7.97 -12.44
N ASP A 390 7.33 7.32 -11.41
CA ASP A 390 6.78 7.99 -10.24
C ASP A 390 6.73 7.08 -9.00
N PRO A 391 7.31 7.50 -7.85
CA PRO A 391 7.33 6.67 -6.63
C PRO A 391 5.97 6.57 -5.93
N THR A 392 4.98 7.40 -6.33
CA THR A 392 3.65 7.43 -5.69
C THR A 392 2.71 6.34 -6.20
N TYR A 393 3.08 5.62 -7.28
CA TYR A 393 2.30 4.50 -7.79
C TYR A 393 2.12 3.42 -6.72
N ASP A 394 0.88 2.99 -6.51
CA ASP A 394 0.52 1.92 -5.60
C ASP A 394 -0.61 1.14 -6.28
N PRO A 395 -0.40 -0.13 -6.68
CA PRO A 395 -1.37 -0.86 -7.48
C PRO A 395 -2.69 -1.09 -6.71
N ILE A 396 -2.65 -1.22 -5.39
CA ILE A 396 -3.85 -1.43 -4.59
C ILE A 396 -4.66 -0.14 -4.52
N LEU A 397 -4.00 0.99 -4.27
CA LEU A 397 -4.67 2.29 -4.35
C LEU A 397 -5.23 2.56 -5.75
N GLU A 398 -4.45 2.26 -6.78
CA GLU A 398 -4.87 2.53 -8.16
C GLU A 398 -6.13 1.73 -8.51
N SER A 399 -6.26 0.50 -8.00
CA SER A 399 -7.47 -0.30 -8.17
C SER A 399 -8.72 0.39 -7.60
N GLU A 400 -8.61 1.09 -6.48
CA GLU A 400 -9.70 1.89 -5.91
C GLU A 400 -9.99 3.12 -6.77
N LEU A 401 -8.95 3.78 -7.28
CA LEU A 401 -9.07 4.99 -8.10
C LEU A 401 -9.75 4.72 -9.45
N THR A 402 -9.59 3.53 -10.04
CA THR A 402 -10.31 3.16 -11.27
C THR A 402 -11.84 3.21 -11.14
N GLN A 403 -12.37 3.22 -9.92
CA GLN A 403 -13.81 3.32 -9.65
C GLN A 403 -14.35 4.74 -9.78
N VAL A 404 -13.47 5.75 -9.92
CA VAL A 404 -13.83 7.15 -10.09
C VAL A 404 -13.71 7.51 -11.57
N ASP A 405 -14.83 7.84 -12.21
CA ASP A 405 -14.85 8.25 -13.62
C ASP A 405 -14.17 9.62 -13.82
N ILE A 406 -13.06 9.63 -14.56
CA ILE A 406 -12.29 10.84 -14.90
C ILE A 406 -12.49 11.27 -16.37
N SER A 407 -13.33 10.59 -17.14
CA SER A 407 -13.41 10.79 -18.60
C SER A 407 -13.83 12.22 -19.01
N GLU A 408 -14.64 12.89 -18.19
CA GLU A 408 -15.04 14.29 -18.46
C GLU A 408 -13.90 15.27 -18.21
N VAL A 409 -13.11 15.07 -17.16
CA VAL A 409 -12.01 15.98 -16.84
C VAL A 409 -10.87 15.79 -17.83
N GLU A 410 -10.57 14.56 -18.26
CA GLU A 410 -9.59 14.28 -19.32
C GLU A 410 -9.98 14.96 -20.64
N ARG A 411 -11.22 14.77 -21.10
CA ARG A 411 -11.73 15.44 -22.32
C ARG A 411 -11.67 16.96 -22.20
N SER A 412 -11.93 17.50 -21.01
CA SER A 412 -11.86 18.94 -20.76
C SER A 412 -10.42 19.46 -20.79
N ILE A 413 -9.47 18.70 -20.25
CA ILE A 413 -8.03 19.03 -20.32
C ILE A 413 -7.55 18.99 -21.77
N ASP A 414 -7.87 17.94 -22.53
CA ASP A 414 -7.47 17.82 -23.94
C ASP A 414 -8.01 18.98 -24.79
N ARG A 415 -9.27 19.38 -24.54
CA ARG A 415 -9.89 20.55 -25.19
C ARG A 415 -9.19 21.84 -24.80
N ALA A 416 -8.84 22.01 -23.52
CA ALA A 416 -8.11 23.18 -23.06
C ALA A 416 -6.71 23.26 -23.68
N ASP A 417 -5.99 22.14 -23.78
CA ASP A 417 -4.66 22.07 -24.41
C ASP A 417 -4.73 22.44 -25.89
N THR A 418 -5.71 21.90 -26.61
CA THR A 418 -5.95 22.25 -28.02
C THR A 418 -6.19 23.76 -28.19
N LEU A 419 -7.04 24.34 -27.33
CA LEU A 419 -7.36 25.75 -27.37
C LEU A 419 -6.16 26.64 -27.01
N ILE A 420 -5.44 26.33 -25.93
CA ILE A 420 -4.23 27.05 -25.50
C ILE A 420 -3.17 27.04 -26.61
N ASN A 421 -3.01 25.91 -27.30
CA ASN A 421 -2.09 25.79 -28.43
C ASN A 421 -2.54 26.69 -29.59
N ALA A 422 -3.82 26.66 -29.97
CA ALA A 422 -4.35 27.52 -31.03
C ALA A 422 -4.17 29.02 -30.72
N LEU A 423 -4.48 29.43 -29.47
CA LEU A 423 -4.33 30.81 -29.00
C LEU A 423 -2.86 31.29 -29.04
N SER A 424 -1.90 30.39 -28.90
CA SER A 424 -0.46 30.72 -28.98
C SER A 424 0.00 31.03 -30.41
N HIS A 425 -0.81 30.70 -31.43
CA HIS A 425 -0.46 30.85 -32.86
C HIS A 425 -1.29 31.91 -33.60
N GLY A 426 -2.16 32.65 -32.89
CA GLY A 426 -2.92 33.76 -33.46
C GLY A 426 -4.37 33.81 -32.96
N GLY A 427 -4.72 34.90 -32.29
CA GLY A 427 -6.07 35.20 -31.81
C GLY A 427 -6.07 36.47 -30.96
N SER A 428 -7.11 37.30 -31.06
CA SER A 428 -7.29 38.47 -30.18
C SER A 428 -8.17 38.08 -29.00
N TYR A 429 -7.58 37.42 -28.00
CA TYR A 429 -8.26 37.09 -26.75
C TYR A 429 -7.59 37.81 -25.59
N ASP A 430 -8.40 38.18 -24.61
CA ASP A 430 -7.94 38.79 -23.37
C ASP A 430 -6.91 37.89 -22.66
N PRO A 431 -5.67 38.36 -22.43
CA PRO A 431 -4.64 37.60 -21.74
C PRO A 431 -5.06 37.06 -20.38
N SER A 432 -5.92 37.79 -19.66
CA SER A 432 -6.41 37.36 -18.33
C SER A 432 -7.27 36.10 -18.43
N ARG A 433 -8.07 35.98 -19.49
CA ARG A 433 -8.92 34.80 -19.76
C ARG A 433 -8.09 33.58 -20.17
N VAL A 434 -7.06 33.80 -20.99
CA VAL A 434 -6.11 32.74 -21.36
C VAL A 434 -5.35 32.24 -20.11
N SER A 435 -4.93 33.15 -19.23
CA SER A 435 -4.30 32.79 -17.97
C SER A 435 -5.24 31.99 -17.07
N ALA A 436 -6.51 32.40 -16.95
CA ALA A 436 -7.50 31.68 -16.16
C ALA A 436 -7.73 30.25 -16.67
N LEU A 437 -7.83 30.08 -17.99
CA LEU A 437 -7.95 28.76 -18.61
C LEU A 437 -6.75 27.86 -18.32
N LYS A 438 -5.52 28.39 -18.45
CA LYS A 438 -4.29 27.66 -18.10
C LYS A 438 -4.30 27.22 -16.64
N SER A 439 -4.64 28.13 -15.72
CA SER A 439 -4.74 27.80 -14.30
C SER A 439 -5.79 26.73 -14.00
N ALA A 440 -6.97 26.81 -14.63
CA ALA A 440 -8.02 25.80 -14.47
C ALA A 440 -7.60 24.43 -15.04
N ARG A 441 -6.95 24.42 -16.21
CA ARG A 441 -6.39 23.22 -16.84
C ARG A 441 -5.35 22.57 -15.93
N ASP A 442 -4.40 23.35 -15.42
CA ASP A 442 -3.33 22.83 -14.58
C ASP A 442 -3.83 22.34 -13.23
N ASN A 443 -4.87 22.98 -12.68
CA ASN A 443 -5.54 22.50 -11.47
C ASN A 443 -6.24 21.16 -11.71
N ALA A 444 -6.94 21.01 -12.84
CA ALA A 444 -7.58 19.75 -13.21
C ALA A 444 -6.53 18.63 -13.42
N ALA A 445 -5.46 18.91 -14.16
CA ALA A 445 -4.36 17.99 -14.39
C ALA A 445 -3.69 17.54 -13.08
N ARG A 446 -3.41 18.49 -12.16
CA ARG A 446 -2.87 18.16 -10.83
C ARG A 446 -3.83 17.36 -9.96
N ALA A 447 -5.13 17.57 -10.10
CA ALA A 447 -6.12 16.84 -9.31
C ALA A 447 -6.16 15.35 -9.69
N ILE A 448 -6.22 15.02 -10.99
CA ILE A 448 -6.20 13.60 -11.43
C ILE A 448 -4.79 13.00 -11.45
N GLY A 449 -3.75 13.82 -11.56
CA GLY A 449 -2.35 13.42 -11.40
C GLY A 449 -1.90 13.34 -9.93
N GLY A 450 -2.79 13.57 -8.96
CA GLY A 450 -2.48 13.43 -7.54
C GLY A 450 -2.36 11.98 -7.09
N LYS A 451 -1.76 11.72 -5.91
CA LYS A 451 -1.73 10.37 -5.31
C LYS A 451 -3.13 9.81 -5.09
N THR A 452 -4.10 10.65 -4.73
CA THR A 452 -5.51 10.29 -4.51
C THR A 452 -6.42 11.34 -5.13
N TYR A 453 -7.65 10.94 -5.47
CA TYR A 453 -8.74 11.83 -5.88
C TYR A 453 -10.10 11.22 -5.54
N THR A 454 -11.13 12.05 -5.45
CA THR A 454 -12.50 11.64 -5.11
C THR A 454 -13.47 12.04 -6.20
N VAL A 455 -14.63 11.39 -6.26
CA VAL A 455 -15.72 11.74 -7.20
C VAL A 455 -16.08 13.23 -7.13
N GLN A 456 -16.25 13.76 -5.92
CA GLN A 456 -16.59 15.18 -5.73
C GLN A 456 -15.44 16.11 -6.16
N GLY A 457 -14.20 15.74 -5.85
CA GLY A 457 -13.02 16.51 -6.24
C GLY A 457 -12.89 16.60 -7.76
N VAL A 458 -13.01 15.46 -8.46
CA VAL A 458 -12.96 15.36 -9.93
C VAL A 458 -14.09 16.17 -10.57
N ALA A 459 -15.34 16.01 -10.09
CA ALA A 459 -16.48 16.75 -10.62
C ALA A 459 -16.32 18.27 -10.43
N GLY A 460 -15.75 18.71 -9.31
CA GLY A 460 -15.46 20.11 -9.02
C GLY A 460 -14.45 20.72 -9.99
N VAL A 461 -13.31 20.05 -10.22
CA VAL A 461 -12.29 20.55 -11.15
C VAL A 461 -12.75 20.51 -12.61
N ALA A 462 -13.52 19.48 -13.00
CA ALA A 462 -14.12 19.41 -14.33
C ALA A 462 -15.07 20.58 -14.58
N SER A 463 -15.98 20.86 -13.64
CA SER A 463 -16.94 21.96 -13.75
C SER A 463 -16.24 23.32 -13.90
N ASN A 464 -15.19 23.57 -13.10
CA ASN A 464 -14.41 24.81 -13.16
C ASN A 464 -13.67 24.97 -14.49
N LEU A 465 -13.12 23.88 -15.03
CA LEU A 465 -12.46 23.89 -16.33
C LEU A 465 -13.44 24.12 -17.48
N ILE A 466 -14.60 23.45 -17.44
CA ILE A 466 -15.68 23.63 -18.41
C ILE A 466 -16.17 25.08 -18.43
N GLU A 467 -16.34 25.70 -17.26
CA GLU A 467 -16.78 27.10 -17.17
C GLU A 467 -15.72 28.05 -17.77
N SER A 468 -14.44 27.79 -17.51
CA SER A 468 -13.35 28.56 -18.11
C SER A 468 -13.34 28.44 -19.64
N LEU A 469 -13.58 27.23 -20.17
CA LEU A 469 -13.67 26.94 -21.60
C LEU A 469 -14.85 27.68 -22.26
N LYS A 470 -16.01 27.78 -21.61
CA LYS A 470 -17.20 28.47 -22.16
C LYS A 470 -16.98 29.94 -22.46
N THR A 471 -16.03 30.58 -21.78
CA THR A 471 -15.74 31.98 -22.07
C THR A 471 -15.25 32.15 -23.51
N PHE A 472 -14.62 31.14 -24.11
CA PHE A 472 -14.05 31.19 -25.45
C PHE A 472 -15.07 30.78 -26.52
N ASP A 473 -15.38 31.72 -27.41
CA ASP A 473 -16.09 31.40 -28.65
C ASP A 473 -15.12 30.69 -29.61
N VAL A 474 -15.29 29.38 -29.74
CA VAL A 474 -14.47 28.52 -30.61
C VAL A 474 -14.76 28.73 -32.10
N SER A 475 -15.80 29.50 -32.47
CA SER A 475 -16.11 29.79 -33.88
C SER A 475 -15.14 30.78 -34.56
N ASN A 476 -14.30 31.47 -33.77
CA ASN A 476 -13.33 32.47 -34.24
C ASN A 476 -11.85 32.01 -34.17
N LEU A 477 -11.58 30.73 -33.92
CA LEU A 477 -10.21 30.22 -33.90
C LEU A 477 -9.71 30.01 -35.34
N PRO A 478 -8.48 30.46 -35.69
CA PRO A 478 -7.89 30.12 -36.98
C PRO A 478 -7.71 28.59 -37.06
N ALA A 479 -8.00 28.03 -38.23
CA ALA A 479 -7.84 26.60 -38.47
C ALA A 479 -6.41 26.16 -38.18
N ASN A 480 -6.26 25.05 -37.44
CA ASN A 480 -4.97 24.45 -37.12
C ASN A 480 -4.19 24.13 -38.42
N PRO A 481 -2.95 24.63 -38.63
CA PRO A 481 -2.18 24.33 -39.84
C PRO A 481 -1.88 22.82 -40.03
N ALA A 482 -1.98 22.02 -38.96
CA ALA A 482 -1.75 20.58 -38.99
C ALA A 482 -2.93 19.76 -39.56
N GLN A 483 -4.07 20.40 -39.88
CA GLN A 483 -5.19 19.77 -40.57
C GLN A 483 -5.52 20.53 -41.85
N ASN A 484 -4.64 20.43 -42.86
CA ASN A 484 -4.97 20.83 -44.21
C ASN A 484 -5.29 19.58 -45.05
N PRO A 485 -6.55 19.35 -45.48
CA PRO A 485 -6.91 18.19 -46.32
C PRO A 485 -6.44 18.31 -47.78
N SER A 486 -5.62 19.30 -48.11
CA SER A 486 -5.28 19.67 -49.49
C SER A 486 -4.10 18.90 -50.10
N SER A 487 -3.77 17.71 -49.58
CA SER A 487 -2.83 16.78 -50.23
C SER A 487 -3.50 15.44 -50.62
N VAL A 488 -4.81 15.44 -50.90
CA VAL A 488 -5.46 14.36 -51.64
C VAL A 488 -5.32 14.64 -53.14
N PRO A 489 -4.55 13.86 -53.92
CA PRO A 489 -4.59 13.98 -55.37
C PRO A 489 -5.94 13.48 -55.87
N ARG A 490 -6.71 14.33 -56.57
CA ARG A 490 -7.92 13.87 -57.28
C ARG A 490 -7.54 13.07 -58.53
N PRO A 491 -8.37 12.09 -58.92
CA PRO A 491 -8.02 11.11 -59.94
C PRO A 491 -8.10 11.72 -61.35
N ARG A 492 -7.15 11.36 -62.22
CA ARG A 492 -7.28 11.55 -63.67
C ARG A 492 -8.03 10.37 -64.26
N GLU A 493 -9.17 10.65 -64.90
CA GLU A 493 -9.84 9.71 -65.79
C GLU A 493 -9.19 9.73 -67.19
N LYS A 494 -8.68 8.54 -67.53
CA LYS A 494 -8.61 7.80 -68.81
C LYS A 494 -8.49 8.54 -70.15
N ASP A 495 -7.40 8.25 -70.85
CA ASP A 495 -7.32 7.51 -72.14
C ASP A 495 -5.82 7.44 -72.52
N SER A 496 -5.18 6.39 -73.04
CA SER A 496 -5.58 5.08 -73.57
C SER A 496 -4.33 4.20 -73.77
N LEU A 497 -4.50 2.87 -73.75
CA LEU A 497 -3.73 1.79 -74.44
C LEU A 497 -2.29 1.47 -73.96
N ALA A 498 -2.11 0.35 -73.25
CA ALA A 498 -1.68 -0.99 -73.74
C ALA A 498 -0.14 -1.10 -73.84
N ALA A 499 0.58 -2.16 -73.45
CA ALA A 499 0.38 -3.52 -72.93
C ALA A 499 1.69 -3.82 -72.15
N THR A 500 1.78 -4.63 -71.09
CA THR A 500 1.84 -6.10 -71.05
C THR A 500 1.87 -6.46 -69.55
N GLY A 501 0.90 -7.15 -68.97
CA GLY A 501 0.91 -8.61 -68.82
C GLY A 501 2.02 -9.09 -67.86
N PHE A 502 1.70 -9.40 -66.59
CA PHE A 502 2.03 -10.70 -65.96
C PHE A 502 1.36 -10.86 -64.57
N ASP A 503 1.15 -12.13 -64.25
CA ASP A 503 0.09 -12.73 -63.42
C ASP A 503 0.31 -12.67 -61.90
N ALA A 504 -0.79 -12.75 -61.16
CA ALA A 504 -0.84 -12.85 -59.71
C ALA A 504 -0.68 -14.32 -59.27
N ALA A 505 0.56 -14.74 -59.09
CA ALA A 505 0.92 -16.02 -58.48
C ALA A 505 2.33 -15.96 -57.85
N SER A 506 2.53 -15.09 -56.86
CA SER A 506 3.78 -15.03 -56.09
C SER A 506 3.66 -14.07 -54.90
N CYS A 507 2.95 -14.50 -53.86
CA CYS A 507 3.11 -13.99 -52.49
C CYS A 507 2.49 -14.98 -51.48
N ILE A 508 2.92 -16.25 -51.59
CA ILE A 508 2.84 -17.25 -50.52
C ILE A 508 4.25 -17.85 -50.44
N GLU A 509 5.20 -17.09 -49.91
CA GLU A 509 6.56 -17.58 -49.63
C GLU A 509 7.29 -16.60 -48.70
N PHE A 510 6.78 -16.40 -47.48
CA PHE A 510 7.58 -15.79 -46.41
C PHE A 510 7.30 -16.37 -45.01
N THR A 511 6.71 -17.57 -44.93
CA THR A 511 6.34 -18.19 -43.63
C THR A 511 6.83 -19.64 -43.49
N ALA A 512 7.84 -20.06 -44.25
CA ALA A 512 8.41 -21.41 -44.18
C ALA A 512 9.92 -21.48 -43.86
N ALA A 513 10.62 -20.34 -43.72
CA ALA A 513 12.08 -20.34 -43.51
C ALA A 513 12.54 -20.26 -42.04
N VAL A 514 11.63 -20.14 -41.06
CA VAL A 514 12.00 -20.03 -39.63
C VAL A 514 11.75 -21.32 -38.84
N CYS A 515 11.01 -22.30 -39.38
CA CYS A 515 10.73 -23.55 -38.66
C CYS A 515 11.70 -24.72 -38.96
N CYS A 516 12.67 -24.57 -39.88
CA CYS A 516 13.66 -25.63 -40.15
C CYS A 516 15.01 -25.45 -39.43
N ALA A 517 15.26 -24.32 -38.75
CA ALA A 517 16.49 -24.10 -37.98
C ALA A 517 16.42 -24.59 -36.52
N ALA A 518 15.22 -24.75 -35.95
CA ALA A 518 15.03 -25.23 -34.58
C ALA A 518 15.01 -26.79 -34.47
N GLY A 519 14.73 -27.50 -35.56
CA GLY A 519 14.67 -28.97 -35.59
C GLY A 519 16.02 -29.69 -35.71
N ILE A 520 17.08 -29.01 -36.16
CA ILE A 520 18.39 -29.64 -36.41
C ILE A 520 19.34 -29.51 -35.20
N LEU A 521 19.08 -28.57 -34.28
CA LEU A 521 19.86 -28.38 -33.05
C LEU A 521 19.45 -29.32 -31.90
N LEU A 522 18.22 -29.84 -31.90
CA LEU A 522 17.74 -30.77 -30.87
C LEU A 522 18.18 -32.24 -31.10
N GLU A 523 18.48 -32.62 -32.35
CA GLU A 523 18.91 -33.98 -32.72
C GLU A 523 20.42 -34.22 -32.47
N MET A 524 21.25 -33.15 -32.46
CA MET A 524 22.69 -33.24 -32.21
C MET A 524 23.07 -33.24 -30.72
N ALA A 525 22.19 -32.78 -29.84
CA ALA A 525 22.38 -32.84 -28.38
C ALA A 525 22.09 -34.24 -27.79
N LYS A 526 21.21 -35.03 -28.42
CA LYS A 526 20.89 -36.41 -28.00
C LYS A 526 21.92 -37.48 -28.44
N LYS A 527 22.85 -37.14 -29.34
CA LYS A 527 23.89 -38.08 -29.83
C LYS A 527 25.26 -37.94 -29.16
N ARG A 528 25.42 -37.03 -28.18
CA ARG A 528 26.67 -36.84 -27.42
C ARG A 528 26.67 -37.37 -25.97
N SER A 529 25.57 -37.95 -25.48
CA SER A 529 25.50 -38.50 -24.11
C SER A 529 25.62 -40.03 -24.01
N SER A 530 26.00 -40.73 -25.09
CA SER A 530 26.12 -42.21 -25.11
C SER A 530 27.54 -42.74 -25.39
N ALA A 531 28.58 -41.91 -25.28
CA ALA A 531 29.97 -42.33 -25.44
C ALA A 531 30.86 -41.81 -24.31
N THR A 532 30.65 -42.32 -23.09
CA THR A 532 31.65 -42.32 -21.99
C THR A 532 31.17 -43.21 -20.84
N ARG A 533 31.21 -44.53 -21.06
CA ARG A 533 31.32 -45.57 -20.03
C ARG A 533 32.07 -46.75 -20.64
N ALA A 534 33.38 -46.75 -20.44
CA ALA A 534 34.27 -47.91 -20.40
C ALA A 534 35.44 -47.50 -19.50
#